data_AF-A0A959Y8R4-F1
#
_entry.id   AF-A0A959Y8R4-F1
#
_cell.length_a   1.000
_cell.length_b   1.000
_cell.length_c   1.000
_cell.angle_alpha   90.00
_cell.angle_beta   90.00
_cell.angle_gamma   90.00
#
_symmetry.space_group_name_H-M   'P 1'
#
loop_
_entity.id
_entity.type
_entity.pdbx_description
1 polymer ?
#
loop_
_entity_poly.entity_id
_entity_poly.type
_entity_poly.pdbx_seq_one_letter_code
_entity_poly.pdbx_strand_id
1 'polypeptide(L)'
;SNEGALDFQFLEVNGGPDRLFEVVVDQVATWGSSDDTMFVAGATRPEVLAEVRRRVPDHFLLVPGVGAQGGDLGQVMDAGMNQDGGLLINSSRGILYAGTGSDALPAARRAALELQQAMEA
;
A
#
# COMPACT_ATOMS: atom_id res chain seq x y z
N SER A 1 -1.47 2.38 -8.64
CA SER A 1 -2.17 3.67 -8.49
C SER A 1 -2.08 4.55 -9.73
N ASN A 2 -1.22 4.24 -10.70
CA ASN A 2 -1.16 4.94 -11.98
C ASN A 2 -2.25 4.46 -12.96
N GLU A 3 -2.51 5.25 -14.00
CA GLU A 3 -3.53 4.96 -15.03
C GLU A 3 -3.28 3.62 -15.74
N GLY A 4 -2.03 3.32 -16.09
CA GLY A 4 -1.66 2.06 -16.75
C GLY A 4 -1.89 0.78 -15.93
N ALA A 5 -2.33 0.89 -14.68
CA ALA A 5 -2.85 -0.28 -13.96
C ALA A 5 -4.08 -0.87 -14.68
N LEU A 6 -4.92 -0.02 -15.30
CA LEU A 6 -6.13 -0.44 -16.00
C LEU A 6 -5.85 -1.24 -17.28
N ASP A 7 -4.68 -1.06 -17.88
CA ASP A 7 -4.31 -1.75 -19.12
C ASP A 7 -4.18 -3.26 -18.92
N PHE A 8 -3.78 -3.70 -17.72
CA PHE A 8 -3.44 -5.10 -17.45
C PHE A 8 -4.00 -5.64 -16.14
N GLN A 9 -3.80 -4.93 -15.03
CA GLN A 9 -4.03 -5.49 -13.69
C GLN A 9 -5.50 -5.90 -13.50
N PHE A 10 -6.42 -5.16 -14.13
CA PHE A 10 -7.87 -5.35 -14.02
C PHE A 10 -8.49 -6.17 -15.17
N LEU A 11 -7.67 -6.75 -16.06
CA LEU A 11 -8.21 -7.64 -17.10
C LEU A 11 -8.80 -8.88 -16.46
N GLU A 12 -10.01 -9.26 -16.89
CA GLU A 12 -10.63 -10.54 -16.52
C GLU A 12 -9.82 -11.71 -17.12
N VAL A 13 -9.62 -12.74 -16.32
CA VAL A 13 -8.85 -13.92 -16.75
C VAL A 13 -9.81 -15.02 -17.18
N ASN A 14 -9.70 -15.48 -18.43
CA ASN A 14 -10.49 -16.59 -19.00
C ASN A 14 -12.02 -16.43 -18.88
N GLY A 15 -12.53 -15.19 -18.81
CA GLY A 15 -13.96 -14.91 -18.61
C GLY A 15 -14.49 -15.32 -17.23
N GLY A 16 -13.58 -15.56 -16.27
CA GLY A 16 -13.90 -15.81 -14.87
C GLY A 16 -14.05 -14.52 -14.06
N PRO A 17 -14.40 -14.64 -12.76
CA PRO A 17 -14.62 -13.49 -11.90
C PRO A 17 -13.32 -12.80 -11.45
N ASP A 18 -12.17 -13.46 -11.59
CA ASP A 18 -10.88 -12.96 -11.13
C ASP A 18 -10.22 -12.05 -12.18
N ARG A 19 -9.61 -10.98 -11.69
CA ARG A 19 -8.74 -10.10 -12.45
C ARG A 19 -7.30 -10.58 -12.42
N LEU A 20 -6.51 -10.14 -13.39
CA LEU A 20 -5.11 -10.56 -13.54
C LEU A 20 -4.28 -10.37 -12.27
N PHE A 21 -4.41 -9.24 -11.56
CA PHE A 21 -3.64 -9.01 -10.34
C PHE A 21 -3.97 -10.04 -9.24
N GLU A 22 -5.22 -10.49 -9.17
CA GLU A 22 -5.68 -11.46 -8.17
C GLU A 22 -5.04 -12.82 -8.42
N VAL A 23 -5.03 -13.26 -9.68
CA VAL A 23 -4.36 -14.50 -10.10
C VAL A 23 -2.87 -14.45 -9.81
N VAL A 24 -2.22 -13.29 -10.04
CA VAL A 24 -0.80 -13.10 -9.73
C VAL A 24 -0.54 -13.18 -8.22
N VAL A 25 -1.37 -12.51 -7.40
CA VAL A 25 -1.24 -12.56 -5.94
C VAL A 25 -1.36 -13.98 -5.42
N ASP A 26 -2.42 -14.70 -5.82
CA ASP A 26 -2.65 -16.08 -5.39
C ASP A 26 -1.49 -17.00 -5.81
N GLN A 27 -1.02 -16.86 -7.06
CA GLN A 27 0.08 -17.70 -7.56
C GLN A 27 1.39 -17.40 -6.85
N VAL A 28 1.75 -16.14 -6.65
CA VAL A 28 3.00 -15.75 -6.00
C VAL A 28 2.98 -16.08 -4.51
N ALA A 29 1.81 -16.05 -3.86
CA ALA A 29 1.66 -16.48 -2.47
C ALA A 29 1.97 -17.99 -2.28
N THR A 30 1.97 -18.80 -3.34
CA THR A 30 2.42 -20.21 -3.27
C THR A 30 3.94 -20.36 -3.34
N TRP A 31 4.67 -19.31 -3.71
CA TRP A 31 6.13 -19.39 -3.91
C TRP A 31 6.91 -19.30 -2.59
N GLY A 32 6.27 -18.83 -1.51
CA GLY A 32 6.88 -18.68 -0.19
C GLY A 32 5.82 -18.50 0.90
N SER A 33 6.25 -18.10 2.10
CA SER A 33 5.35 -17.75 3.21
C SER A 33 5.17 -16.23 3.33
N SER A 34 4.37 -15.81 4.30
CA SER A 34 4.25 -14.41 4.73
C SER A 34 5.56 -13.79 5.22
N ASP A 35 6.55 -14.61 5.59
CA ASP A 35 7.84 -14.15 6.09
C ASP A 35 8.80 -13.77 4.96
N ASP A 36 8.68 -14.45 3.81
CA ASP A 36 9.62 -14.34 2.70
C ASP A 36 9.01 -13.66 1.46
N THR A 37 7.70 -13.38 1.46
CA THR A 37 7.00 -12.72 0.36
C THR A 37 6.12 -11.56 0.83
N MET A 38 6.07 -10.50 0.02
CA MET A 38 5.28 -9.30 0.27
C MET A 38 4.64 -8.81 -1.04
N PHE A 39 3.55 -8.05 -0.92
CA PHE A 39 2.82 -7.52 -2.07
C PHE A 39 2.78 -6.00 -2.04
N VAL A 40 2.69 -5.40 -3.24
CA VAL A 40 2.55 -3.95 -3.38
C VAL A 40 1.13 -3.64 -3.83
N ALA A 41 0.40 -2.88 -3.02
CA ALA A 41 -0.97 -2.46 -3.32
C ALA A 41 -1.09 -0.94 -3.10
N GLY A 42 -1.52 -0.21 -4.13
CA GLY A 42 -1.50 1.26 -4.10
C GLY A 42 -2.59 1.87 -3.22
N ALA A 43 -2.29 3.00 -2.57
CA ALA A 43 -3.18 3.70 -1.64
C ALA A 43 -4.46 4.31 -2.26
N THR A 44 -4.51 4.45 -3.59
CA THR A 44 -5.57 5.21 -4.27
C THR A 44 -6.86 4.41 -4.52
N ARG A 45 -6.86 3.11 -4.19
CA ARG A 45 -7.98 2.18 -4.40
C ARG A 45 -8.11 1.25 -3.19
N PRO A 46 -8.69 1.71 -2.06
CA PRO A 46 -8.86 0.89 -0.86
C PRO A 46 -9.60 -0.43 -1.13
N GLU A 47 -10.50 -0.47 -2.11
CA GLU A 47 -11.20 -1.68 -2.52
C GLU A 47 -10.24 -2.77 -3.02
N VAL A 48 -9.23 -2.39 -3.79
CA VAL A 48 -8.20 -3.30 -4.30
C VAL A 48 -7.28 -3.75 -3.18
N LEU A 49 -6.92 -2.83 -2.27
CA LEU A 49 -6.14 -3.17 -1.08
C LEU A 49 -6.85 -4.22 -0.21
N ALA A 50 -8.16 -4.05 0.01
CA ALA A 50 -8.97 -5.00 0.75
C ALA A 50 -9.08 -6.36 0.05
N GLU A 51 -9.14 -6.38 -1.28
CA GLU A 51 -9.11 -7.62 -2.08
C GLU A 51 -7.80 -8.38 -1.92
N VAL A 52 -6.66 -7.67 -2.03
CA VAL A 52 -5.35 -8.26 -1.79
C VAL A 52 -5.24 -8.77 -0.35
N ARG A 53 -5.62 -7.98 0.66
CA ARG A 53 -5.60 -8.41 2.07
C ARG A 53 -6.42 -9.67 2.31
N ARG A 54 -7.61 -9.81 1.72
CA ARG A 54 -8.43 -11.03 1.87
C ARG A 54 -7.73 -12.29 1.33
N ARG A 55 -6.97 -12.15 0.24
CA ARG A 55 -6.24 -13.26 -0.39
C ARG A 55 -4.96 -13.62 0.37
N VAL A 56 -4.26 -12.62 0.90
CA VAL A 56 -3.01 -12.78 1.65
C VAL A 56 -3.11 -12.18 3.06
N PRO A 57 -3.88 -12.80 3.97
CA PRO A 57 -4.24 -12.22 5.27
C PRO A 57 -3.04 -11.87 6.15
N ASP A 58 -1.99 -12.67 6.09
CA ASP A 58 -0.84 -12.54 6.99
C ASP A 58 0.36 -11.83 6.36
N HIS A 59 0.35 -11.58 5.05
CA HIS A 59 1.51 -11.00 4.36
C HIS A 59 1.62 -9.50 4.62
N PHE A 60 2.85 -8.98 4.66
CA PHE A 60 3.05 -7.53 4.63
C PHE A 60 2.65 -6.95 3.27
N LEU A 61 1.93 -5.83 3.30
CA LEU A 61 1.60 -5.06 2.11
C LEU A 61 2.38 -3.74 2.13
N LEU A 62 3.19 -3.52 1.11
CA LEU A 62 3.80 -2.22 0.84
C LEU A 62 2.79 -1.32 0.13
N VAL A 63 2.45 -0.19 0.76
CA VAL A 63 1.43 0.74 0.26
C VAL A 63 2.07 2.05 -0.16
N PRO A 64 2.36 2.23 -1.47
CA PRO A 64 2.81 3.50 -1.99
C PRO A 64 1.65 4.47 -2.23
N GLY A 65 1.94 5.77 -2.06
CA GLY A 65 1.07 6.85 -2.56
C GLY A 65 0.15 7.51 -1.53
N VAL A 66 0.31 7.21 -0.24
CA VAL A 66 -0.40 7.95 0.82
C VAL A 66 0.04 9.43 0.81
N GLY A 67 -0.93 10.34 0.95
CA GLY A 67 -0.72 11.79 0.94
C GLY A 67 -0.49 12.38 -0.45
N ALA A 68 0.67 12.11 -1.06
CA ALA A 68 1.09 12.77 -2.31
C ALA A 68 0.29 12.35 -3.56
N GLN A 69 -0.34 11.17 -3.54
CA GLN A 69 -1.20 10.69 -4.64
C GLN A 69 -2.68 10.73 -4.26
N GLY A 70 -3.04 11.41 -3.15
CA GLY A 70 -4.42 11.55 -2.70
C GLY A 70 -5.01 10.32 -2.00
N GLY A 71 -4.20 9.33 -1.63
CA GLY A 71 -4.67 8.21 -0.81
C GLY A 71 -4.99 8.66 0.62
N ASP A 72 -6.19 8.32 1.08
CA ASP A 72 -6.67 8.53 2.45
C ASP A 72 -6.06 7.47 3.39
N LEU A 73 -5.31 7.92 4.40
CA LEU A 73 -4.59 7.03 5.31
C LEU A 73 -5.55 6.13 6.12
N GLY A 74 -6.68 6.68 6.58
CA GLY A 74 -7.66 5.94 7.37
C GLY A 74 -8.31 4.82 6.55
N GLN A 75 -8.75 5.13 5.33
CA GLN A 75 -9.33 4.11 4.43
C GLN A 75 -8.31 3.02 4.05
N VAL A 76 -7.04 3.39 3.88
CA VAL A 76 -5.95 2.44 3.62
C VAL A 76 -5.73 1.51 4.82
N MET A 77 -5.72 2.06 6.03
CA MET A 77 -5.58 1.29 7.26
C MET A 77 -6.77 0.34 7.44
N ASP A 78 -8.00 0.83 7.31
CA ASP A 78 -9.22 0.03 7.43
C ASP A 78 -9.27 -1.12 6.42
N ALA A 79 -8.84 -0.86 5.19
CA ALA A 79 -8.83 -1.87 4.12
C ALA A 79 -7.68 -2.88 4.24
N GLY A 80 -6.56 -2.47 4.85
CA GLY A 80 -5.29 -3.17 4.70
C GLY A 80 -4.66 -3.70 5.99
N MET A 81 -5.04 -3.24 7.18
CA MET A 81 -4.44 -3.72 8.43
C MET A 81 -4.87 -5.16 8.72
N ASN A 82 -3.94 -5.92 9.30
CA ASN A 82 -4.23 -7.19 9.96
C ASN A 82 -3.95 -7.04 11.47
N GLN A 83 -4.05 -8.14 12.22
CA GLN A 83 -3.85 -8.14 13.68
C GLN A 83 -2.47 -7.63 14.13
N ASP A 84 -1.46 -7.69 13.26
CA ASP A 84 -0.07 -7.28 13.53
C ASP A 84 0.30 -5.94 12.87
N GLY A 85 -0.69 -5.21 12.34
CA GLY A 85 -0.48 -3.94 11.63
C GLY A 85 -0.17 -4.09 10.14
N GLY A 86 0.52 -5.16 9.72
CA GLY A 86 0.54 -5.75 8.35
C GLY A 86 0.83 -4.85 7.13
N LEU A 87 1.10 -3.57 7.33
CA LEU A 87 1.20 -2.54 6.30
C LEU A 87 2.52 -1.77 6.44
N LEU A 88 3.16 -1.54 5.30
CA LEU A 88 4.31 -0.65 5.19
C LEU A 88 3.89 0.56 4.35
N ILE A 89 3.60 1.68 5.00
CA ILE A 89 3.19 2.90 4.30
C ILE A 89 4.43 3.64 3.78
N ASN A 90 4.54 3.78 2.47
CA ASN A 90 5.64 4.52 1.85
C ASN A 90 5.27 6.00 1.63
N SER A 91 6.00 6.91 2.29
CA SER A 91 5.95 8.36 2.08
C SER A 91 7.34 8.92 1.81
N SER A 92 7.66 9.15 0.54
CA SER A 92 8.97 9.68 0.14
C SER A 92 8.97 11.20 0.07
N ARG A 93 8.30 11.79 -0.94
CA ARG A 93 8.34 13.25 -1.19
C ARG A 93 7.76 14.08 -0.04
N GLY A 94 6.72 13.58 0.62
CA GLY A 94 6.10 14.26 1.76
C GLY A 94 7.05 14.41 2.96
N ILE A 95 8.03 13.51 3.10
CA ILE A 95 9.05 13.56 4.15
C ILE A 95 10.30 14.29 3.65
N LEU A 96 10.86 13.85 2.52
CA LEU A 96 12.13 14.37 2.00
C LEU A 96 12.10 15.86 1.65
N TYR A 97 10.94 16.37 1.24
CA TYR A 97 10.77 17.76 0.81
C TYR A 97 9.88 18.58 1.74
N ALA A 98 9.69 18.13 2.99
CA ALA A 98 8.94 18.87 4.01
C ALA A 98 9.60 20.19 4.40
N GLY A 99 10.91 20.33 4.20
CA GLY A 99 11.67 21.55 4.48
C GLY A 99 12.88 21.69 3.58
N THR A 100 13.56 22.83 3.68
CA THR A 100 14.74 23.16 2.86
C THR A 100 15.84 23.79 3.71
N GLY A 101 17.08 23.81 3.17
CA GLY A 101 18.22 24.40 3.85
C GLY A 101 18.46 23.81 5.24
N SER A 102 18.66 24.67 6.25
CA SER A 102 18.90 24.25 7.64
C SER A 102 17.69 23.58 8.31
N ASP A 103 16.47 23.76 7.79
CA ASP A 103 15.26 23.11 8.34
C ASP A 103 14.95 21.76 7.66
N ALA A 104 15.73 21.34 6.65
CA ALA A 104 15.44 20.09 5.92
C ALA A 104 15.34 18.85 6.83
N LEU A 105 16.32 18.63 7.73
CA LEU A 105 16.32 17.47 8.63
C LEU A 105 15.25 17.59 9.74
N PRO A 106 15.12 18.72 10.45
CA PRO A 106 14.04 18.89 11.43
C PRO A 106 12.64 18.73 10.81
N ALA A 107 12.39 19.30 9.62
CA ALA A 107 11.11 19.19 8.94
C ALA A 107 10.80 17.76 8.49
N ALA A 108 11.77 17.05 7.90
CA ALA A 108 11.60 15.65 7.54
C ALA A 108 11.25 14.79 8.76
N ARG A 109 11.92 15.03 9.91
CA ARG A 109 11.59 14.35 11.16
C ARG A 109 10.16 14.65 11.63
N ARG A 110 9.72 15.91 11.58
CA ARG A 110 8.35 16.30 11.96
C ARG A 110 7.33 15.61 11.06
N ALA A 111 7.51 15.66 9.74
CA ALA A 111 6.60 15.02 8.78
C ALA A 111 6.53 13.50 8.96
N ALA A 112 7.65 12.84 9.26
CA ALA A 112 7.68 11.41 9.57
C ALA A 112 6.91 11.08 10.86
N LEU A 113 7.08 11.89 11.92
CA LEU A 113 6.39 11.71 13.20
C LEU A 113 4.88 11.97 13.07
N GLU A 114 4.48 13.04 12.39
CA GLU A 114 3.06 13.35 12.14
C GLU A 114 2.36 12.20 11.39
N LEU A 115 3.03 11.64 10.38
CA LEU A 115 2.51 10.49 9.63
C LEU A 115 2.39 9.25 10.51
N GLN A 116 3.39 8.97 11.37
CA GLN A 116 3.33 7.83 12.29
C GLN A 116 2.23 7.99 13.34
N GLN A 117 2.07 9.19 13.90
CA GLN A 117 1.00 9.48 14.86
C GLN A 117 -0.39 9.36 14.23
N ALA A 118 -0.54 9.77 12.97
CA ALA A 118 -1.78 9.60 12.23
C ALA A 118 -2.14 8.13 11.97
N MET A 119 -1.17 7.20 12.07
CA MET A 119 -1.43 5.75 11.98
C MET A 119 -1.86 5.14 13.32
N GLU A 120 -1.56 5.79 14.44
CA GLU A 120 -1.93 5.34 15.78
C GLU A 120 -3.32 5.84 16.23
N ALA A 121 -3.85 6.85 15.55
CA ALA A 121 -5.11 7.53 15.85
C ALA A 121 -6.33 6.78 15.29
#